data_AF-A0A644YTT2-F1
#
_entry.id   AF-A0A644YTT2-F1
#
_cell.length_a   1.000
_cell.length_b   1.000
_cell.length_c   1.000
_cell.angle_alpha   90.00
_cell.angle_beta   90.00
_cell.angle_gamma   90.00
#
_symmetry.space_group_name_H-M   'P 1'
#
loop_
_entity.id
_entity.type
_entity.pdbx_description
1 polymer ?
#
loop_
_entity_poly.entity_id
_entity_poly.type
_entity_poly.pdbx_seq_one_letter_code
_entity_poly.pdbx_strand_id
1 'polypeptide(L)'
;MNINTTNFYTDDRNADAFSAWLKKKKFSDAQINSYLVALSFISDYCIDRYQSVSIFEIDSGDLLAILKKHMVKDDSARALNKEHKNELFMAFDQYHSYICKSVKESAKHAVKLRNKSLEFVISEEPFCQSKGANFPEHRKDIVAEDIGQILDFAHPERYMGCDLVQCVVEGEIIEGRTWRDILINLLEKFLTDERSNIRELYKYNLQPGSKRPTLLKEKPEGSCRQLSNGYWVYVNFSIPVLVELIGRLCKRCGVAFSDVHITYQYKAGERSPMVIKASDNIQTYNEIMKVIKNDYANGFVFSTTSLRLLSEKARCEVTEKIQEQMKRLLFKRNDEVYYIIDVIATKSERDALVSRAQFALEKIGYFEINELYEANRDSFNNGIIIDLADFENFYSFLDGENVRCVGKHGFRIARLRDKSIDELFGAAADKAYEIAHNKYGGVITIDDLLDAFPLCSTQLINYILKTYSEMLIRTEINDVMCYQTIDALGLTEEFSQQLAETLDNMGTLEIPASDSILHAILSTKMNVNFEKEYGIPDDKVFRRLISLYYKASPPREWKAGLFTEVTD
;
A
#
# COMPACT_ATOMS: atom_id res chain seq x y z
N MET A 1 25.54 -7.46 -36.30
CA MET A 1 26.15 -7.08 -35.00
C MET A 1 25.71 -8.13 -34.00
N ASN A 2 26.67 -8.85 -33.39
CA ASN A 2 26.38 -9.92 -32.44
C ASN A 2 25.83 -9.34 -31.14
N ILE A 3 24.61 -9.74 -30.80
CA ILE A 3 23.95 -9.39 -29.54
C ILE A 3 24.38 -10.48 -28.55
N ASN A 4 25.14 -10.09 -27.52
CA ASN A 4 25.43 -10.96 -26.38
C ASN A 4 24.13 -11.15 -25.58
N THR A 5 23.67 -12.40 -25.54
CA THR A 5 22.48 -12.86 -24.81
C THR A 5 22.84 -13.13 -23.36
N THR A 6 22.43 -12.25 -22.46
CA THR A 6 22.27 -12.56 -21.03
C THR A 6 20.78 -12.59 -20.73
N ASN A 7 20.31 -13.74 -20.21
CA ASN A 7 18.90 -14.08 -20.02
C ASN A 7 18.17 -13.08 -19.10
N PHE A 8 17.24 -12.33 -19.68
CA PHE A 8 16.17 -11.62 -18.97
C PHE A 8 14.87 -12.38 -19.21
N TYR A 9 14.56 -13.39 -18.37
CA TYR A 9 13.22 -13.95 -18.26
C TYR A 9 13.01 -14.42 -16.83
N THR A 10 12.28 -13.62 -16.05
CA THR A 10 11.68 -14.07 -14.78
C THR A 10 10.35 -14.74 -15.09
N ASP A 11 10.39 -16.08 -15.12
CA ASP A 11 9.30 -17.05 -14.86
C ASP A 11 7.86 -16.67 -15.30
N ASP A 12 7.68 -16.30 -16.57
CA ASP A 12 6.37 -15.97 -17.14
C ASP A 12 5.89 -17.15 -18.01
N ARG A 13 5.04 -18.03 -17.43
CA ARG A 13 4.60 -19.30 -18.08
C ARG A 13 4.02 -19.10 -19.48
N ASN A 14 3.40 -17.95 -19.74
CA ASN A 14 2.84 -17.61 -21.05
C ASN A 14 3.90 -17.14 -22.06
N ALA A 15 5.00 -16.53 -21.61
CA ALA A 15 6.13 -16.17 -22.48
C ALA A 15 6.85 -17.42 -22.99
N ASP A 16 7.07 -18.41 -22.13
CA ASP A 16 7.67 -19.70 -22.51
C ASP A 16 6.77 -20.48 -23.47
N ALA A 17 5.46 -20.53 -23.18
CA ALA A 17 4.49 -21.20 -24.05
C ALA A 17 4.34 -20.50 -25.41
N PHE A 18 4.38 -19.16 -25.43
CA PHE A 18 4.39 -18.37 -26.67
C PHE A 18 5.66 -18.58 -27.49
N SER A 19 6.83 -18.60 -26.84
CA SER A 19 8.12 -18.93 -27.46
C SER A 19 8.08 -20.30 -28.13
N ALA A 20 7.58 -21.31 -27.42
CA ALA A 20 7.39 -22.66 -27.96
C ALA A 20 6.42 -22.68 -29.15
N TRP A 21 5.35 -21.87 -29.14
CA TRP A 21 4.41 -21.75 -30.25
C TRP A 21 5.01 -21.05 -31.47
N LEU A 22 5.84 -20.02 -31.29
CA LEU A 22 6.56 -19.37 -32.38
C LEU A 22 7.58 -20.31 -33.03
N LYS A 23 8.28 -21.14 -32.22
CA LYS A 23 9.17 -22.20 -32.74
C LYS A 23 8.41 -23.18 -33.64
N LYS A 24 7.19 -23.59 -33.26
CA LYS A 24 6.32 -24.43 -34.12
C LYS A 24 5.93 -23.76 -35.44
N LYS A 25 5.84 -22.43 -35.46
CA LYS A 25 5.63 -21.63 -36.68
C LYS A 25 6.89 -21.37 -37.50
N LYS A 26 8.04 -21.95 -37.12
CA LYS A 26 9.34 -21.81 -37.80
C LYS A 26 9.92 -20.39 -37.78
N PHE A 27 9.60 -19.60 -36.75
CA PHE A 27 10.35 -18.37 -36.50
C PHE A 27 11.77 -18.70 -36.02
N SER A 28 12.75 -17.88 -36.41
CA SER A 28 14.13 -18.01 -35.90
C SER A 28 14.22 -17.54 -34.45
N ASP A 29 15.21 -18.05 -33.69
CA ASP A 29 15.43 -17.63 -32.30
C ASP A 29 15.65 -16.12 -32.16
N ALA A 30 16.27 -15.49 -33.16
CA ALA A 30 16.44 -14.04 -33.22
C ALA A 30 15.09 -13.30 -33.33
N GLN A 31 14.15 -13.80 -34.14
CA GLN A 31 12.81 -13.23 -34.27
C GLN A 31 11.96 -13.48 -33.02
N ILE A 32 12.11 -14.64 -32.39
CA ILE A 32 11.41 -14.98 -31.15
C ILE A 32 11.84 -14.04 -30.02
N ASN A 33 13.15 -13.83 -29.85
CA ASN A 33 13.68 -12.90 -28.85
C ASN A 33 13.27 -11.46 -29.13
N SER A 34 13.29 -11.02 -30.40
CA SER A 34 12.78 -9.69 -30.79
C SER A 34 11.30 -9.52 -30.39
N TYR A 35 10.46 -10.53 -30.62
CA TYR A 35 9.05 -10.46 -30.24
C TYR A 35 8.81 -10.50 -28.73
N LEU A 36 9.58 -11.27 -27.98
CA LEU A 36 9.44 -11.31 -26.52
C LEU A 36 9.88 -10.00 -25.87
N VAL A 37 10.99 -9.42 -26.34
CA VAL A 37 11.45 -8.10 -25.92
C VAL A 37 10.42 -7.03 -26.28
N ALA A 38 9.88 -7.07 -27.50
CA ALA A 38 8.83 -6.17 -27.93
C ALA A 38 7.57 -6.29 -27.05
N LEU A 39 7.15 -7.49 -26.67
CA LEU A 39 6.01 -7.68 -25.78
C LEU A 39 6.28 -7.21 -24.36
N SER A 40 7.50 -7.36 -23.84
CA SER A 40 7.90 -6.78 -22.54
C SER A 40 7.76 -5.26 -22.55
N PHE A 41 8.27 -4.59 -23.60
CA PHE A 41 8.12 -3.15 -23.75
C PHE A 41 6.66 -2.71 -23.81
N ILE A 42 5.81 -3.50 -24.46
CA ILE A 42 4.39 -3.18 -24.50
C ILE A 42 3.73 -3.43 -23.13
N SER A 43 4.10 -4.49 -22.40
CA SER A 43 3.64 -4.72 -21.03
C SER A 43 3.96 -3.52 -20.15
N ASP A 44 5.21 -3.06 -20.17
CA ASP A 44 5.65 -1.90 -19.39
C ASP A 44 4.87 -0.64 -19.77
N TYR A 45 4.72 -0.39 -21.09
CA TYR A 45 3.91 0.72 -21.59
C TYR A 45 2.45 0.65 -21.10
N CYS A 46 1.85 -0.54 -21.10
CA CYS A 46 0.46 -0.75 -20.71
C CYS A 46 0.26 -0.62 -19.18
N ILE A 47 1.21 -1.13 -18.39
CA ILE A 47 1.23 -0.96 -16.92
C ILE A 47 1.30 0.53 -16.58
N ASP A 48 2.24 1.26 -17.19
CA ASP A 48 2.44 2.68 -16.92
C ASP A 48 1.27 3.55 -17.39
N ARG A 49 0.72 3.27 -18.58
CA ARG A 49 -0.26 4.16 -19.23
C ARG A 49 -1.70 3.84 -18.90
N TYR A 50 -2.03 2.57 -18.68
CA TYR A 50 -3.41 2.10 -18.50
C TYR A 50 -3.65 1.42 -17.15
N GLN A 51 -2.65 1.40 -16.25
CA GLN A 51 -2.70 0.65 -14.99
C GLN A 51 -3.16 -0.80 -15.19
N SER A 52 -2.80 -1.37 -16.35
CA SER A 52 -3.25 -2.71 -16.74
C SER A 52 -2.22 -3.77 -16.38
N VAL A 53 -2.65 -5.01 -16.31
CA VAL A 53 -1.80 -6.20 -16.15
C VAL A 53 -0.81 -6.37 -17.31
N SER A 54 0.26 -7.16 -17.09
CA SER A 54 1.22 -7.51 -18.15
C SER A 54 0.49 -8.19 -19.31
N ILE A 55 0.95 -7.97 -20.56
CA ILE A 55 0.38 -8.66 -21.72
C ILE A 55 0.47 -10.18 -21.57
N PHE A 56 1.51 -10.67 -20.89
CA PHE A 56 1.65 -12.11 -20.63
C PHE A 56 0.60 -12.66 -19.66
N GLU A 57 -0.11 -11.80 -18.91
CA GLU A 57 -1.17 -12.18 -17.99
C GLU A 57 -2.57 -12.15 -18.64
N ILE A 58 -2.69 -11.60 -19.85
CA ILE A 58 -3.97 -11.52 -20.57
C ILE A 58 -4.26 -12.84 -21.30
N ASP A 59 -5.30 -13.55 -20.84
CA ASP A 59 -5.74 -14.84 -21.39
C ASP A 59 -6.90 -14.74 -22.40
N SER A 60 -7.43 -13.53 -22.62
CA SER A 60 -8.55 -13.27 -23.52
C SER A 60 -8.13 -12.55 -24.79
N GLY A 61 -8.44 -13.15 -25.94
CA GLY A 61 -8.22 -12.54 -27.26
C GLY A 61 -9.01 -11.24 -27.43
N ASP A 62 -10.25 -11.19 -26.93
CA ASP A 62 -11.10 -10.00 -27.03
C ASP A 62 -10.53 -8.82 -26.24
N LEU A 63 -9.92 -9.10 -25.07
CA LEU A 63 -9.25 -8.07 -24.26
C LEU A 63 -7.99 -7.54 -24.95
N LEU A 64 -7.18 -8.43 -25.53
CA LEU A 64 -6.01 -8.01 -26.33
C LEU A 64 -6.44 -7.18 -27.55
N ALA A 65 -7.55 -7.51 -28.21
CA ALA A 65 -8.08 -6.72 -29.33
C ALA A 65 -8.52 -5.31 -28.90
N ILE A 66 -9.20 -5.18 -27.76
CA ILE A 66 -9.58 -3.89 -27.18
C ILE A 66 -8.32 -3.08 -26.84
N LEU A 67 -7.37 -3.67 -26.11
CA LEU A 67 -6.12 -3.02 -25.73
C LEU A 67 -5.35 -2.51 -26.94
N LYS A 68 -5.23 -3.35 -27.99
CA LYS A 68 -4.60 -2.94 -29.24
C LYS A 68 -5.31 -1.77 -29.90
N LYS A 69 -6.64 -1.76 -29.90
CA LYS A 69 -7.44 -0.65 -30.47
C LYS A 69 -7.17 0.67 -29.74
N HIS A 70 -6.97 0.63 -28.42
CA HIS A 70 -6.56 1.80 -27.65
C HIS A 70 -5.14 2.23 -27.97
N MET A 71 -4.17 1.31 -27.99
CA MET A 71 -2.79 1.61 -28.36
C MET A 71 -2.64 2.19 -29.77
N VAL A 72 -3.41 1.70 -30.75
CA VAL A 72 -3.36 2.23 -32.12
C VAL A 72 -3.92 3.66 -32.21
N LYS A 73 -4.80 4.06 -31.29
CA LYS A 73 -5.34 5.41 -31.19
C LYS A 73 -4.43 6.35 -30.39
N ASP A 74 -3.51 5.82 -29.59
CA ASP A 74 -2.58 6.58 -28.76
C ASP A 74 -1.36 7.05 -29.58
N ASP A 75 -1.13 8.36 -29.61
CA ASP A 75 -0.01 8.99 -30.33
C ASP A 75 1.36 8.52 -29.83
N SER A 76 1.51 8.31 -28.52
CA SER A 76 2.76 7.88 -27.89
C SER A 76 3.06 6.43 -28.24
N ALA A 77 2.06 5.56 -28.19
CA ALA A 77 2.21 4.16 -28.62
C ALA A 77 2.55 4.06 -30.11
N ARG A 78 1.96 4.91 -30.97
CA ARG A 78 2.30 4.95 -32.39
C ARG A 78 3.72 5.45 -32.65
N ALA A 79 4.17 6.46 -31.91
CA ALA A 79 5.54 6.97 -31.99
C ALA A 79 6.54 5.90 -31.56
N LEU A 80 6.29 5.25 -30.42
CA LEU A 80 7.10 4.15 -29.90
C LEU A 80 7.15 2.97 -30.89
N ASN A 81 6.00 2.56 -31.43
CA ASN A 81 5.97 1.50 -32.44
C ASN A 81 6.76 1.87 -33.71
N LYS A 82 6.76 3.14 -34.13
CA LYS A 82 7.55 3.62 -35.26
C LYS A 82 9.05 3.60 -34.97
N GLU A 83 9.46 3.97 -33.76
CA GLU A 83 10.86 3.91 -33.30
C GLU A 83 11.39 2.48 -33.35
N HIS A 84 10.57 1.51 -32.96
CA HIS A 84 10.86 0.08 -33.05
C HIS A 84 10.52 -0.54 -34.42
N LYS A 85 10.50 0.25 -35.51
CA LYS A 85 10.30 -0.23 -36.90
C LYS A 85 9.01 -1.06 -37.11
N ASN A 86 7.98 -0.79 -36.32
CA ASN A 86 6.70 -1.50 -36.26
C ASN A 86 6.75 -2.91 -35.65
N GLU A 87 7.88 -3.30 -35.01
CA GLU A 87 8.03 -4.61 -34.40
C GLU A 87 7.10 -4.81 -33.19
N LEU A 88 6.72 -3.74 -32.48
CA LEU A 88 5.84 -3.83 -31.30
C LEU A 88 4.44 -4.32 -31.69
N PHE A 89 3.78 -3.67 -32.65
CA PHE A 89 2.45 -4.09 -33.08
C PHE A 89 2.47 -5.44 -33.82
N MET A 90 3.58 -5.77 -34.50
CA MET A 90 3.75 -7.10 -35.09
C MET A 90 3.87 -8.20 -34.02
N ALA A 91 4.64 -7.96 -32.96
CA ALA A 91 4.77 -8.88 -31.83
C ALA A 91 3.42 -9.04 -31.10
N PHE A 92 2.71 -7.94 -30.88
CA PHE A 92 1.36 -7.92 -30.33
C PHE A 92 0.40 -8.77 -31.17
N ASP A 93 0.44 -8.64 -32.50
CA ASP A 93 -0.40 -9.43 -33.41
C ASP A 93 -0.10 -10.92 -33.36
N GLN A 94 1.18 -11.29 -33.25
CA GLN A 94 1.55 -12.70 -33.07
C GLN A 94 1.06 -13.23 -31.72
N TYR A 95 1.15 -12.44 -30.66
CA TYR A 95 0.68 -12.83 -29.34
C TYR A 95 -0.85 -12.96 -29.27
N HIS A 96 -1.58 -11.99 -29.83
CA HIS A 96 -3.03 -12.07 -30.00
C HIS A 96 -3.44 -13.30 -30.82
N SER A 97 -2.71 -13.62 -31.89
CA SER A 97 -2.94 -14.84 -32.68
C SER A 97 -2.64 -16.12 -31.89
N TYR A 98 -1.69 -16.09 -30.96
CA TYR A 98 -1.38 -17.20 -30.07
C TYR A 98 -2.52 -17.42 -29.08
N ILE A 99 -2.96 -16.38 -28.36
CA ILE A 99 -4.07 -16.45 -27.39
C ILE A 99 -5.37 -16.88 -28.08
N CYS A 100 -5.72 -16.30 -29.23
CA CYS A 100 -6.90 -16.72 -29.98
C CYS A 100 -6.86 -18.20 -30.45
N LYS A 101 -5.66 -18.79 -30.61
CA LYS A 101 -5.51 -20.21 -30.96
C LYS A 101 -5.48 -21.12 -29.73
N SER A 102 -4.76 -20.74 -28.67
CA SER A 102 -4.71 -21.49 -27.42
C SER A 102 -6.10 -21.58 -26.79
N VAL A 103 -6.88 -20.49 -26.81
CA VAL A 103 -8.28 -20.48 -26.35
C VAL A 103 -9.17 -21.38 -27.21
N LYS A 104 -8.95 -21.47 -28.54
CA LYS A 104 -9.71 -22.40 -29.42
C LYS A 104 -9.33 -23.87 -29.22
N GLU A 105 -8.09 -24.16 -28.85
CA GLU A 105 -7.65 -25.51 -28.50
C GLU A 105 -8.14 -25.92 -27.10
N SER A 106 -8.18 -24.99 -26.15
CA SER A 106 -8.75 -25.16 -24.81
C SER A 106 -10.28 -25.21 -24.80
N ALA A 107 -10.98 -24.45 -25.65
CA ALA A 107 -12.44 -24.48 -25.80
C ALA A 107 -12.96 -25.78 -26.45
N LYS A 108 -12.10 -26.57 -27.10
CA LYS A 108 -12.41 -27.96 -27.49
C LYS A 108 -12.37 -28.93 -26.30
N HIS A 109 -11.84 -28.52 -25.14
CA HIS A 109 -11.64 -29.37 -23.96
C HIS A 109 -12.27 -28.85 -22.66
N ALA A 110 -12.77 -27.61 -22.58
CA ALA A 110 -13.44 -27.12 -21.39
C ALA A 110 -14.51 -26.05 -21.68
N VAL A 111 -15.72 -26.33 -21.20
CA VAL A 111 -16.84 -25.39 -21.06
C VAL A 111 -16.71 -24.67 -19.72
N LYS A 112 -16.99 -23.36 -19.74
CA LYS A 112 -17.24 -22.43 -18.60
C LYS A 112 -16.02 -22.00 -17.77
N LEU A 113 -15.70 -20.70 -17.89
CA LEU A 113 -15.71 -19.73 -16.80
C LEU A 113 -15.86 -18.31 -17.41
N ARG A 114 -16.75 -17.50 -16.83
CA ARG A 114 -17.14 -16.17 -17.33
C ARG A 114 -16.37 -15.08 -16.59
N ASN A 115 -15.83 -14.14 -17.35
CA ASN A 115 -15.14 -12.92 -16.88
C ASN A 115 -16.12 -11.91 -16.29
N LYS A 116 -15.77 -11.32 -15.13
CA LYS A 116 -16.49 -10.21 -14.49
C LYS A 116 -15.58 -9.05 -14.05
N SER A 117 -14.32 -9.01 -14.47
CA SER A 117 -13.30 -8.11 -13.89
C SER A 117 -12.82 -6.98 -14.81
N LEU A 118 -13.69 -6.38 -15.65
CA LEU A 118 -13.24 -5.30 -16.55
C LEU A 118 -14.25 -4.19 -16.86
N GLU A 119 -15.39 -4.10 -16.15
CA GLU A 119 -16.27 -2.93 -16.27
C GLU A 119 -15.71 -1.65 -15.59
N PHE A 120 -14.56 -1.73 -14.91
CA PHE A 120 -14.06 -0.62 -14.08
C PHE A 120 -12.96 0.28 -14.69
N VAL A 121 -12.37 -0.04 -15.86
CA VAL A 121 -11.11 0.61 -16.31
C VAL A 121 -11.22 1.47 -17.59
N ILE A 122 -12.38 1.58 -18.23
CA ILE A 122 -12.49 2.45 -19.43
C ILE A 122 -13.65 3.43 -19.26
N SER A 123 -13.46 4.45 -18.42
CA SER A 123 -14.17 5.72 -18.56
C SER A 123 -13.38 6.63 -19.51
N GLU A 124 -14.04 7.11 -20.56
CA GLU A 124 -13.45 7.94 -21.60
C GLU A 124 -13.25 9.39 -21.13
N GLU A 125 -12.06 9.79 -20.67
CA GLU A 125 -11.60 11.18 -20.77
C GLU A 125 -10.07 11.29 -21.02
N PRO A 126 -9.59 12.17 -21.91
CA PRO A 126 -8.18 12.27 -22.28
C PRO A 126 -7.43 13.29 -21.42
N PHE A 127 -6.27 12.92 -20.86
CA PHE A 127 -5.35 13.88 -20.23
C PHE A 127 -4.01 14.01 -20.98
N CYS A 128 -3.61 15.28 -21.10
CA CYS A 128 -2.68 15.91 -22.03
C CYS A 128 -1.24 15.38 -22.11
N GLN A 129 -0.67 15.65 -23.30
CA GLN A 129 0.70 15.48 -23.76
C GLN A 129 1.72 16.35 -22.99
N SER A 130 2.92 15.82 -22.76
CA SER A 130 4.15 16.60 -22.64
C SER A 130 5.25 15.98 -23.51
N LYS A 131 6.04 16.87 -24.12
CA LYS A 131 6.96 16.60 -25.24
C LYS A 131 8.36 16.20 -24.76
N GLY A 132 8.91 15.16 -25.41
CA GLY A 132 10.28 15.06 -25.92
C GLY A 132 11.46 15.30 -24.98
N ALA A 133 12.24 14.23 -24.73
CA ALA A 133 13.66 14.33 -24.39
C ALA A 133 14.44 13.18 -25.06
N ASN A 134 15.56 13.54 -25.70
CA ASN A 134 16.46 12.64 -26.42
C ASN A 134 17.35 11.84 -25.46
N PHE A 135 17.57 10.56 -25.75
CA PHE A 135 18.57 9.70 -25.08
C PHE A 135 19.96 9.87 -25.70
N PRO A 136 21.05 9.97 -24.91
CA PRO A 136 22.40 9.75 -25.42
C PRO A 136 22.82 8.27 -25.29
N GLU A 137 23.30 7.70 -26.40
CA GLU A 137 24.11 6.48 -26.43
C GLU A 137 25.47 6.72 -25.74
N HIS A 138 25.89 5.82 -24.84
CA HIS A 138 27.24 5.21 -24.84
C HIS A 138 27.43 4.23 -23.65
N ARG A 139 27.68 2.95 -23.98
CA ARG A 139 28.29 1.96 -23.08
C ARG A 139 29.79 2.19 -22.98
N LYS A 140 30.35 1.98 -21.78
CA LYS A 140 31.70 1.42 -21.63
C LYS A 140 31.70 0.32 -20.57
N ASP A 141 32.30 -0.80 -20.95
CA ASP A 141 32.54 -1.98 -20.13
C ASP A 141 33.35 -1.63 -18.87
N ILE A 142 32.96 -2.20 -17.72
CA ILE A 142 33.81 -2.21 -16.52
C ILE A 142 34.17 -3.66 -16.21
N VAL A 143 35.48 -3.89 -16.25
CA VAL A 143 36.21 -5.11 -15.94
C VAL A 143 36.10 -5.40 -14.44
N ALA A 144 35.87 -6.66 -14.10
CA ALA A 144 35.82 -7.16 -12.73
C ALA A 144 37.19 -7.07 -12.05
N GLU A 145 37.30 -6.27 -10.99
CA GLU A 145 38.40 -6.33 -10.01
C GLU A 145 37.89 -5.82 -8.64
N ASP A 146 38.14 -6.63 -7.61
CA ASP A 146 37.93 -6.42 -6.16
C ASP A 146 36.65 -5.69 -5.70
N ILE A 147 35.54 -6.43 -5.61
CA ILE A 147 34.26 -5.89 -5.13
C ILE A 147 34.16 -6.09 -3.61
N GLY A 148 34.18 -4.98 -2.86
CA GLY A 148 33.91 -4.94 -1.42
C GLY A 148 32.50 -5.42 -1.02
N GLN A 149 32.12 -5.23 0.24
CA GLN A 149 30.86 -5.74 0.79
C GLN A 149 29.66 -4.89 0.35
N ILE A 150 28.53 -5.55 0.03
CA ILE A 150 27.27 -4.90 -0.39
C ILE A 150 26.49 -4.45 0.86
N LEU A 151 25.99 -3.22 0.82
CA LEU A 151 25.19 -2.61 1.88
C LEU A 151 23.76 -3.17 1.96
N ASP A 152 23.32 -3.46 3.18
CA ASP A 152 21.96 -3.79 3.57
C ASP A 152 21.30 -2.60 4.32
N PHE A 153 20.25 -2.03 3.73
CA PHE A 153 19.51 -0.89 4.29
C PHE A 153 18.72 -1.21 5.57
N ALA A 154 18.51 -2.49 5.91
CA ALA A 154 17.78 -2.90 7.11
C ALA A 154 18.58 -2.74 8.41
N HIS A 155 19.91 -2.60 8.32
CA HIS A 155 20.80 -2.49 9.49
C HIS A 155 21.82 -1.34 9.37
N PRO A 156 21.38 -0.06 9.31
CA PRO A 156 22.26 1.09 9.12
C PRO A 156 23.35 1.23 10.20
N GLU A 157 23.11 0.73 11.40
CA GLU A 157 24.04 0.77 12.54
C GLU A 157 25.36 0.03 12.28
N ARG A 158 25.36 -0.95 11.35
CA ARG A 158 26.53 -1.79 11.05
C ARG A 158 27.62 -1.08 10.26
N TYR A 159 27.30 0.06 9.65
CA TYR A 159 28.20 0.80 8.78
C TYR A 159 28.98 1.90 9.50
N MET A 160 28.87 1.98 10.83
CA MET A 160 29.74 2.83 11.63
C MET A 160 31.20 2.45 11.35
N GLY A 161 32.04 3.44 11.01
CA GLY A 161 33.45 3.18 10.69
C GLY A 161 33.77 2.75 9.26
N CYS A 162 32.77 2.74 8.36
CA CYS A 162 32.96 2.31 6.98
C CYS A 162 33.21 3.48 6.03
N ASP A 163 34.18 3.30 5.12
CA ASP A 163 34.40 4.13 3.95
C ASP A 163 33.71 3.52 2.72
N LEU A 164 33.17 4.40 1.88
CA LEU A 164 32.48 4.01 0.66
C LEU A 164 33.51 3.67 -0.43
N VAL A 165 33.32 2.53 -1.10
CA VAL A 165 34.13 2.10 -2.25
C VAL A 165 33.44 2.50 -3.55
N GLN A 166 32.15 2.19 -3.67
CA GLN A 166 31.36 2.48 -4.87
C GLN A 166 29.87 2.60 -4.53
N CYS A 167 29.14 3.43 -5.27
CA CYS A 167 27.68 3.46 -5.26
C CYS A 167 27.18 3.40 -6.70
N VAL A 168 26.29 2.45 -6.97
CA VAL A 168 25.62 2.26 -8.25
C VAL A 168 24.13 2.27 -8.00
N VAL A 169 23.39 3.09 -8.76
CA VAL A 169 21.93 3.17 -8.69
C VAL A 169 21.36 3.03 -10.09
N GLU A 170 20.45 2.07 -10.29
CA GLU A 170 19.85 1.74 -11.60
C GLU A 170 20.91 1.49 -12.71
N GLY A 171 22.07 0.94 -12.33
CA GLY A 171 23.19 0.68 -13.23
C GLY A 171 24.12 1.87 -13.50
N GLU A 172 23.83 3.06 -12.95
CA GLU A 172 24.70 4.24 -13.07
C GLU A 172 25.57 4.44 -11.82
N ILE A 173 26.85 4.76 -12.01
CA ILE A 173 27.76 5.06 -10.90
C ILE A 173 27.46 6.46 -10.38
N ILE A 174 27.14 6.55 -9.09
CA ILE A 174 27.05 7.81 -8.37
C ILE A 174 28.44 8.19 -7.88
N GLU A 175 28.99 9.27 -8.41
CA GLU A 175 30.29 9.77 -7.98
C GLU A 175 30.26 10.15 -6.50
N GLY A 176 31.36 9.95 -5.77
CA GLY A 176 31.46 10.31 -4.36
C GLY A 176 32.31 9.32 -3.57
N ARG A 177 33.08 9.81 -2.59
CA ARG A 177 33.96 8.98 -1.76
C ARG A 177 33.49 8.88 -0.30
N THR A 178 32.43 9.62 0.06
CA THR A 178 31.84 9.59 1.39
C THR A 178 30.33 9.43 1.32
N TRP A 179 29.72 8.91 2.39
CA TRP A 179 28.27 8.81 2.55
C TRP A 179 27.53 10.14 2.35
N ARG A 180 28.18 11.25 2.70
CA ARG A 180 27.61 12.60 2.50
C ARG A 180 27.60 12.96 1.02
N ASP A 181 28.67 12.65 0.30
CA ASP A 181 28.76 12.93 -1.14
C ASP A 181 27.72 12.12 -1.92
N ILE A 182 27.52 10.84 -1.55
CA ILE A 182 26.49 10.00 -2.18
C ILE A 182 25.08 10.58 -1.96
N LEU A 183 24.75 10.98 -0.73
CA LEU A 183 23.45 11.61 -0.45
C LEU A 183 23.25 12.88 -1.29
N ILE A 184 24.28 13.72 -1.40
CA ILE A 184 24.20 14.97 -2.18
C ILE A 184 24.09 14.70 -3.67
N ASN A 185 24.92 13.80 -4.22
CA ASN A 185 24.93 13.53 -5.64
C ASN A 185 23.67 12.78 -6.10
N LEU A 186 23.07 11.96 -5.22
CA LEU A 186 21.73 11.41 -5.46
C LEU A 186 20.65 12.50 -5.46
N LEU A 187 20.70 13.46 -4.53
CA LEU A 187 19.77 14.59 -4.53
C LEU A 187 19.90 15.42 -5.81
N GLU A 188 21.13 15.75 -6.24
CA GLU A 188 21.41 16.46 -7.48
C GLU A 188 20.89 15.71 -8.71
N LYS A 189 21.19 14.41 -8.78
CA LYS A 189 20.73 13.56 -9.89
C LYS A 189 19.21 13.50 -9.93
N PHE A 190 18.54 13.19 -8.82
CA PHE A 190 17.08 13.07 -8.80
C PHE A 190 16.37 14.40 -9.02
N LEU A 191 16.97 15.53 -8.62
CA LEU A 191 16.46 16.86 -8.97
C LEU A 191 16.63 17.17 -10.46
N THR A 192 17.75 16.78 -11.06
CA THR A 192 18.03 16.96 -12.49
C THR A 192 17.13 16.08 -13.36
N ASP A 193 16.95 14.83 -12.96
CA ASP A 193 16.11 13.83 -13.62
C ASP A 193 14.60 14.07 -13.41
N GLU A 194 14.23 15.12 -12.67
CA GLU A 194 12.85 15.44 -12.24
C GLU A 194 12.07 14.23 -11.71
N ARG A 195 12.73 13.37 -10.91
CA ARG A 195 12.13 12.13 -10.39
C ARG A 195 10.89 12.43 -9.55
N SER A 196 9.93 11.51 -9.59
CA SER A 196 8.68 11.62 -8.85
C SER A 196 8.92 11.95 -7.37
N ASN A 197 8.17 12.91 -6.85
CA ASN A 197 8.19 13.34 -5.45
C ASN A 197 9.50 13.98 -4.92
N ILE A 198 10.52 14.22 -5.76
CA ILE A 198 11.75 14.92 -5.30
C ILE A 198 11.46 16.36 -4.88
N ARG A 199 10.51 17.02 -5.56
CA ARG A 199 10.07 18.40 -5.25
C ARG A 199 9.33 18.50 -3.91
N GLU A 200 8.87 17.39 -3.34
CA GLU A 200 8.28 17.39 -2.01
C GLU A 200 9.33 17.68 -0.92
N LEU A 201 10.62 17.47 -1.19
CA LEU A 201 11.69 17.73 -0.22
C LEU A 201 11.89 19.22 0.11
N TYR A 202 11.28 20.13 -0.65
CA TYR A 202 11.15 21.54 -0.29
C TYR A 202 10.15 21.79 0.84
N LYS A 203 9.23 20.85 1.09
CA LYS A 203 8.17 20.93 2.09
C LYS A 203 8.33 19.89 3.22
N TYR A 204 8.89 18.73 2.92
CA TYR A 204 8.98 17.60 3.84
C TYR A 204 10.42 17.18 4.13
N ASN A 205 10.65 16.51 5.26
CA ASN A 205 11.94 15.95 5.63
C ASN A 205 12.01 14.46 5.29
N LEU A 206 13.19 13.98 4.88
CA LEU A 206 13.56 12.58 4.81
C LEU A 206 13.73 11.95 6.21
N GLN A 207 14.22 12.72 7.19
CA GLN A 207 14.41 12.28 8.57
C GLN A 207 13.06 12.27 9.34
N PRO A 208 12.68 11.16 10.01
CA PRO A 208 11.51 11.10 10.87
C PRO A 208 11.54 12.14 11.99
N GLY A 209 10.39 12.73 12.31
CA GLY A 209 10.21 13.61 13.47
C GLY A 209 10.81 15.02 13.33
N SER A 210 11.49 15.33 12.22
CA SER A 210 11.97 16.68 11.95
C SER A 210 10.92 17.52 11.23
N LYS A 211 10.61 18.70 11.78
CA LYS A 211 9.67 19.66 11.19
C LYS A 211 10.29 20.54 10.09
N ARG A 212 11.61 20.49 9.90
CA ARG A 212 12.31 21.30 8.89
C ARG A 212 12.37 20.53 7.57
N PRO A 213 12.16 21.13 6.39
CA PRO A 213 12.29 20.42 5.12
C PRO A 213 13.72 19.96 4.86
N THR A 214 13.91 18.95 3.99
CA THR A 214 15.26 18.47 3.62
C THR A 214 16.02 19.48 2.77
N LEU A 215 15.34 20.17 1.86
CA LEU A 215 15.91 21.24 1.03
C LEU A 215 15.61 22.60 1.67
N LEU A 216 16.65 23.27 2.15
CA LEU A 216 16.55 24.52 2.92
C LEU A 216 16.89 25.72 2.05
N LYS A 217 16.07 26.77 2.11
CA LYS A 217 16.32 28.01 1.37
C LYS A 217 17.52 28.80 1.93
N GLU A 218 17.72 28.71 3.24
CA GLU A 218 18.79 29.38 3.97
C GLU A 218 19.81 28.36 4.47
N LYS A 219 21.07 28.78 4.58
CA LYS A 219 22.15 27.94 5.07
C LYS A 219 21.93 27.61 6.55
N PRO A 220 21.77 26.32 6.93
CA PRO A 220 21.63 25.95 8.33
C PRO A 220 22.98 26.04 9.06
N GLU A 221 22.93 26.20 10.38
CA GLU A 221 24.11 26.09 11.24
C GLU A 221 24.67 24.66 11.23
N GLY A 222 26.00 24.51 11.17
CA GLY A 222 26.68 23.21 11.13
C GLY A 222 27.08 22.74 9.73
N SER A 223 27.48 21.46 9.60
CA SER A 223 27.95 20.91 8.32
C SER A 223 26.79 20.75 7.33
N CYS A 224 26.82 21.57 6.28
CA CYS A 224 25.83 21.59 5.21
C CYS A 224 26.51 21.70 3.83
N ARG A 225 25.77 21.35 2.79
CA ARG A 225 26.17 21.47 1.39
C ARG A 225 25.11 22.24 0.62
N GLN A 226 25.55 23.12 -0.28
CA GLN A 226 24.66 23.79 -1.21
C GLN A 226 24.54 22.95 -2.47
N LEU A 227 23.32 22.78 -2.96
CA LEU A 227 23.02 22.14 -4.23
C LEU A 227 23.10 23.15 -5.38
N SER A 228 23.19 22.65 -6.60
CA SER A 228 23.25 23.42 -7.85
C SER A 228 22.08 24.39 -8.02
N ASN A 229 20.91 24.04 -7.50
CA ASN A 229 19.70 24.87 -7.51
C ASN A 229 19.68 25.97 -6.43
N GLY A 230 20.76 26.14 -5.66
CA GLY A 230 20.91 27.17 -4.64
C GLY A 230 20.36 26.83 -3.25
N TYR A 231 19.68 25.69 -3.09
CA TYR A 231 19.19 25.22 -1.79
C TYR A 231 20.28 24.50 -0.99
N TRP A 232 20.09 24.42 0.32
CA TRP A 232 21.03 23.85 1.28
C TRP A 232 20.50 22.55 1.86
N VAL A 233 21.40 21.58 2.06
CA VAL A 233 21.12 20.30 2.70
C VAL A 233 22.01 20.17 3.93
N TYR A 234 21.40 19.86 5.07
CA TYR A 234 22.13 19.52 6.27
C TYR A 234 22.72 18.11 6.13
N VAL A 235 24.02 17.93 6.37
CA VAL A 235 24.72 16.64 6.18
C VAL A 235 25.54 16.23 7.41
N ASN A 236 25.35 16.92 8.53
CA ASN A 236 26.04 16.61 9.79
C ASN A 236 25.36 15.45 10.53
N PHE A 237 25.32 14.29 9.88
CA PHE A 237 24.72 13.08 10.39
C PHE A 237 25.78 12.00 10.64
N SER A 238 25.45 11.06 11.53
CA SER A 238 26.21 9.83 11.69
C SER A 238 26.07 8.96 10.44
N ILE A 239 27.01 8.04 10.20
CA ILE A 239 26.95 7.14 9.04
C ILE A 239 25.63 6.33 9.00
N PRO A 240 25.14 5.74 10.11
CA PRO A 240 23.85 5.04 10.12
C PRO A 240 22.69 5.92 9.64
N VAL A 241 22.64 7.18 10.09
CA VAL A 241 21.60 8.12 9.67
C VAL A 241 21.77 8.49 8.20
N LEU A 242 23.00 8.65 7.69
CA LEU A 242 23.22 8.90 6.26
C LEU A 242 22.75 7.74 5.39
N VAL A 243 23.04 6.49 5.78
CA VAL A 243 22.57 5.28 5.08
C VAL A 243 21.05 5.22 5.06
N GLU A 244 20.41 5.53 6.19
CA GLU A 244 18.95 5.58 6.28
C GLU A 244 18.36 6.66 5.35
N LEU A 245 18.95 7.86 5.33
CA LEU A 245 18.49 8.95 4.47
C LEU A 245 18.67 8.63 2.98
N ILE A 246 19.76 7.96 2.60
CA ILE A 246 19.98 7.47 1.23
C ILE A 246 18.89 6.48 0.83
N GLY A 247 18.61 5.47 1.67
CA GLY A 247 17.55 4.50 1.39
C GLY A 247 16.17 5.14 1.27
N ARG A 248 15.84 6.08 2.16
CA ARG A 248 14.56 6.83 2.10
C ARG A 248 14.45 7.69 0.85
N LEU A 249 15.54 8.33 0.44
CA LEU A 249 15.59 9.13 -0.77
C LEU A 249 15.32 8.27 -2.01
N CYS A 250 16.00 7.11 -2.13
CA CYS A 250 15.78 6.15 -3.22
C CYS A 250 14.32 5.68 -3.26
N LYS A 251 13.79 5.21 -2.12
CA LYS A 251 12.39 4.75 -2.02
C LYS A 251 11.39 5.83 -2.42
N ARG A 252 11.59 7.08 -1.97
CA ARG A 252 10.70 8.20 -2.28
C ARG A 252 10.74 8.59 -3.76
N CYS A 253 11.89 8.42 -4.41
CA CYS A 253 12.08 8.72 -5.82
C CYS A 253 11.80 7.53 -6.75
N GLY A 254 11.18 6.46 -6.24
CA GLY A 254 10.75 5.30 -7.01
C GLY A 254 11.85 4.28 -7.34
N VAL A 255 13.02 4.39 -6.70
CA VAL A 255 14.14 3.47 -6.92
C VAL A 255 14.02 2.27 -5.98
N ALA A 256 13.91 1.07 -6.54
CA ALA A 256 13.87 -0.17 -5.77
C ALA A 256 15.24 -0.47 -5.14
N PHE A 257 15.26 -1.03 -3.92
CA PHE A 257 16.53 -1.35 -3.25
C PHE A 257 17.36 -2.42 -3.98
N SER A 258 16.72 -3.27 -4.79
CA SER A 258 17.41 -4.21 -5.69
C SER A 258 18.28 -3.50 -6.73
N ASP A 259 17.98 -2.23 -7.05
CA ASP A 259 18.71 -1.44 -8.03
C ASP A 259 19.75 -0.52 -7.39
N VAL A 260 19.92 -0.59 -6.06
CA VAL A 260 20.89 0.20 -5.31
C VAL A 260 22.00 -0.71 -4.79
N HIS A 261 23.18 -0.59 -5.39
CA HIS A 261 24.36 -1.35 -5.02
C HIS A 261 25.41 -0.41 -4.43
N ILE A 262 25.60 -0.49 -3.11
CA ILE A 262 26.64 0.28 -2.43
C ILE A 262 27.69 -0.68 -1.86
N THR A 263 28.93 -0.47 -2.25
CA THR A 263 30.10 -1.23 -1.82
C THR A 263 30.89 -0.42 -0.80
N TYR A 264 31.30 -1.04 0.31
CA TYR A 264 32.04 -0.36 1.38
C TYR A 264 33.22 -1.19 1.94
N GLN A 265 34.10 -0.51 2.70
CA GLN A 265 35.24 -1.08 3.42
C GLN A 265 35.40 -0.44 4.82
N TYR A 266 36.01 -1.13 5.78
CA TYR A 266 36.26 -0.57 7.13
C TYR A 266 37.52 0.30 7.17
N LYS A 267 37.49 1.36 7.99
CA LYS A 267 38.68 2.20 8.26
C LYS A 267 39.77 1.41 8.98
N ALA A 268 41.01 1.58 8.51
CA ALA A 268 42.18 0.93 9.11
C ALA A 268 42.32 1.33 10.59
N GLY A 269 42.21 0.35 11.50
CA GLY A 269 42.37 0.53 12.94
C GLY A 269 41.08 0.45 13.77
N GLU A 270 39.90 0.50 13.14
CA GLU A 270 38.65 0.15 13.82
C GLU A 270 38.48 -1.38 13.77
N ARG A 271 38.37 -2.02 14.94
CA ARG A 271 38.24 -3.49 15.03
C ARG A 271 37.01 -3.94 14.25
N SER A 272 37.21 -4.70 13.18
CA SER A 272 36.16 -5.52 12.58
C SER A 272 35.44 -6.31 13.67
N PRO A 273 34.11 -6.43 13.66
CA PRO A 273 33.48 -7.63 14.18
C PRO A 273 33.94 -8.77 13.25
N MET A 274 35.09 -9.38 13.59
CA MET A 274 35.70 -10.59 13.03
C MET A 274 35.46 -10.81 11.52
N VAL A 275 36.51 -10.58 10.72
CA VAL A 275 36.59 -10.99 9.30
C VAL A 275 36.31 -12.49 9.19
N ILE A 276 35.09 -12.85 8.80
CA ILE A 276 34.77 -14.15 8.23
C ILE A 276 34.89 -13.97 6.72
N LYS A 277 35.71 -14.81 6.07
CA LYS A 277 35.92 -14.77 4.62
C LYS A 277 34.56 -14.89 3.90
N ALA A 278 34.16 -13.83 3.19
CA ALA A 278 32.79 -13.67 2.67
C ALA A 278 32.44 -14.65 1.52
N SER A 279 33.43 -15.19 0.80
CA SER A 279 33.20 -16.16 -0.28
C SER A 279 32.69 -17.51 0.22
N ASP A 280 33.12 -17.95 1.40
CA ASP A 280 32.76 -19.27 1.93
C ASP A 280 31.39 -19.24 2.62
N ASN A 281 30.97 -18.07 3.15
CA ASN A 281 29.74 -17.92 3.91
C ASN A 281 28.47 -17.68 3.06
N ILE A 282 28.57 -17.01 1.91
CA ILE A 282 27.42 -16.86 0.99
C ILE A 282 27.06 -18.21 0.38
N GLN A 283 28.08 -19.00 -0.02
CA GLN A 283 27.87 -20.36 -0.49
C GLN A 283 27.29 -21.24 0.62
N THR A 284 27.86 -21.18 1.84
CA THR A 284 27.35 -21.91 3.01
C THR A 284 25.89 -21.56 3.31
N TYR A 285 25.53 -20.27 3.28
CA TYR A 285 24.18 -19.80 3.52
C TYR A 285 23.20 -20.27 2.42
N ASN A 286 23.59 -20.16 1.15
CA ASN A 286 22.78 -20.60 0.03
C ASN A 286 22.55 -22.12 0.05
N GLU A 287 23.55 -22.92 0.41
CA GLU A 287 23.40 -24.37 0.57
C GLU A 287 22.47 -24.72 1.74
N ILE A 288 22.59 -24.03 2.87
CA ILE A 288 21.66 -24.20 4.01
C ILE A 288 20.22 -23.87 3.59
N MET A 289 20.00 -22.73 2.96
CA MET A 289 18.66 -22.32 2.51
C MET A 289 18.07 -23.26 1.46
N LYS A 290 18.91 -23.80 0.57
CA LYS A 290 18.53 -24.82 -0.40
C LYS A 290 18.08 -26.12 0.28
N VAL A 291 18.80 -26.57 1.30
CA VAL A 291 18.41 -27.75 2.09
C VAL A 291 17.09 -27.49 2.82
N ILE A 292 16.89 -26.32 3.42
CA ILE A 292 15.63 -25.97 4.09
C ILE A 292 14.47 -25.95 3.09
N LYS A 293 14.68 -25.37 1.91
CA LYS A 293 13.67 -25.30 0.85
C LYS A 293 13.23 -26.67 0.36
N ASN A 294 14.18 -27.60 0.18
CA ASN A 294 13.89 -28.90 -0.40
C ASN A 294 13.42 -29.92 0.63
N ASP A 295 14.01 -29.92 1.83
CA ASP A 295 13.85 -31.01 2.78
C ASP A 295 12.98 -30.63 3.98
N TYR A 296 12.74 -29.33 4.19
CA TYR A 296 12.02 -28.78 5.34
C TYR A 296 10.90 -27.81 4.90
N ALA A 297 10.28 -28.07 3.75
CA ALA A 297 9.15 -27.26 3.24
C ALA A 297 7.98 -27.20 4.24
N ASN A 298 7.80 -28.24 5.07
CA ASN A 298 6.78 -28.29 6.12
C ASN A 298 7.21 -27.66 7.46
N GLY A 299 8.31 -26.90 7.46
CA GLY A 299 8.79 -26.17 8.62
C GLY A 299 10.08 -26.74 9.21
N PHE A 300 10.84 -25.85 9.85
CA PHE A 300 12.12 -26.13 10.48
C PHE A 300 12.13 -25.67 11.94
N VAL A 301 12.62 -26.52 12.84
CA VAL A 301 12.80 -26.18 14.27
C VAL A 301 14.29 -26.11 14.58
N PHE A 302 14.74 -25.03 15.20
CA PHE A 302 16.13 -24.84 15.64
C PHE A 302 16.45 -25.66 16.91
N SER A 303 16.34 -26.99 16.81
CA SER A 303 16.72 -27.94 17.86
C SER A 303 18.13 -28.51 17.60
N THR A 304 18.79 -29.02 18.64
CA THR A 304 20.11 -29.67 18.52
C THR A 304 20.12 -30.77 17.45
N THR A 305 19.07 -31.59 17.40
CA THR A 305 18.93 -32.68 16.41
C THR A 305 18.76 -32.12 14.99
N SER A 306 17.87 -31.14 14.81
CA SER A 306 17.61 -30.53 13.50
C SER A 306 18.83 -29.80 12.96
N LEU A 307 19.56 -29.08 13.80
CA LEU A 307 20.78 -28.36 13.44
C LEU A 307 21.91 -29.31 13.02
N ARG A 308 22.04 -30.45 13.70
CA ARG A 308 22.99 -31.50 13.30
C ARG A 308 22.65 -32.07 11.93
N LEU A 309 21.38 -32.44 11.69
CA LEU A 309 20.94 -32.97 10.39
C LEU A 309 21.09 -31.95 9.26
N LEU A 310 20.78 -30.68 9.54
CA LEU A 310 20.97 -29.58 8.60
C LEU A 310 22.45 -29.40 8.25
N SER A 311 23.33 -29.42 9.25
CA SER A 311 24.79 -29.30 9.05
C SER A 311 25.35 -30.46 8.22
N GLU A 312 24.91 -31.70 8.49
CA GLU A 312 25.31 -32.90 7.75
C GLU A 312 24.87 -32.82 6.28
N LYS A 313 23.63 -32.40 6.02
CA LYS A 313 23.06 -32.30 4.66
C LYS A 313 23.64 -31.13 3.86
N ALA A 314 23.76 -29.97 4.47
CA ALA A 314 24.34 -28.78 3.85
C ALA A 314 25.88 -28.86 3.75
N ARG A 315 26.50 -29.87 4.40
CA ARG A 315 27.95 -30.09 4.46
C ARG A 315 28.71 -28.86 4.99
N CYS A 316 28.12 -28.19 5.97
CA CYS A 316 28.65 -26.97 6.56
C CYS A 316 28.27 -26.85 8.04
N GLU A 317 29.07 -26.14 8.82
CA GLU A 317 28.78 -25.89 10.23
C GLU A 317 27.73 -24.79 10.41
N VAL A 318 26.61 -25.09 11.08
CA VAL A 318 25.55 -24.12 11.39
C VAL A 318 25.83 -23.43 12.73
N THR A 319 26.70 -22.42 12.70
CA THR A 319 27.06 -21.60 13.88
C THR A 319 25.87 -20.81 14.45
N GLU A 320 25.94 -20.38 15.72
CA GLU A 320 24.89 -19.55 16.36
C GLU A 320 24.58 -18.28 15.56
N LYS A 321 25.61 -17.63 14.99
CA LYS A 321 25.45 -16.44 14.14
C LYS A 321 24.63 -16.74 12.87
N ILE A 322 24.85 -17.89 12.24
CA ILE A 322 24.06 -18.33 11.07
C ILE A 322 22.61 -18.59 11.49
N GLN A 323 22.40 -19.20 12.66
CA GLN A 323 21.05 -19.44 13.18
C GLN A 323 20.30 -18.13 13.42
N GLU A 324 20.93 -17.12 14.03
CA GLU A 324 20.32 -15.81 14.23
C GLU A 324 19.94 -15.14 12.91
N GLN A 325 20.79 -15.24 11.88
CA GLN A 325 20.49 -14.71 10.55
C GLN A 325 19.31 -15.44 9.90
N MET A 326 19.28 -16.77 9.99
CA MET A 326 18.16 -17.55 9.46
C MET A 326 16.84 -17.24 10.17
N LYS A 327 16.85 -17.10 11.50
CA LYS A 327 15.66 -16.75 12.28
C LYS A 327 15.07 -15.39 11.90
N ARG A 328 15.86 -14.48 11.31
CA ARG A 328 15.38 -13.19 10.79
C ARG A 328 14.75 -13.30 9.41
N LEU A 329 15.11 -14.32 8.63
CA LEU A 329 14.70 -14.48 7.24
C LEU A 329 13.58 -15.51 7.07
N LEU A 330 13.40 -16.38 8.05
CA LEU A 330 12.30 -17.33 8.11
C LEU A 330 11.17 -16.76 8.97
N PHE A 331 9.94 -16.94 8.50
CA PHE A 331 8.76 -16.63 9.29
C PHE A 331 8.65 -17.62 10.45
N LYS A 332 8.52 -17.09 11.67
CA LYS A 332 8.31 -17.89 12.88
C LYS A 332 6.82 -17.96 13.20
N ARG A 333 6.27 -19.18 13.24
CA ARG A 333 4.91 -19.43 13.74
C ARG A 333 4.88 -19.54 15.27
N ASN A 334 3.70 -19.39 15.86
CA ASN A 334 3.47 -19.42 17.31
C ASN A 334 3.99 -20.68 18.02
N ASP A 335 4.14 -21.79 17.32
CA ASP A 335 4.66 -23.06 17.83
C ASP A 335 6.19 -23.21 17.71
N GLU A 336 6.92 -22.11 17.50
CA GLU A 336 8.38 -22.06 17.33
C GLU A 336 8.89 -22.79 16.06
N VAL A 337 8.00 -23.09 15.12
CA VAL A 337 8.36 -23.64 13.81
C VAL A 337 8.61 -22.51 12.82
N TYR A 338 9.70 -22.61 12.06
CA TYR A 338 10.15 -21.60 11.11
C TYR A 338 9.89 -22.06 9.67
N TYR A 339 9.39 -21.14 8.84
CA TYR A 339 8.99 -21.39 7.47
C TYR A 339 9.65 -20.41 6.51
N ILE A 340 9.95 -20.90 5.31
CA ILE A 340 10.33 -20.02 4.19
C ILE A 340 9.06 -19.31 3.74
N ILE A 341 9.11 -17.98 3.63
CA ILE A 341 7.96 -17.15 3.24
C ILE A 341 7.37 -17.51 1.87
N ASP A 342 8.20 -18.00 0.94
CA ASP A 342 7.76 -18.45 -0.39
C ASP A 342 6.89 -19.73 -0.34
N VAL A 343 6.96 -20.49 0.76
CA VAL A 343 6.08 -21.65 0.99
C VAL A 343 4.73 -21.22 1.58
N ILE A 344 4.68 -20.03 2.19
CA ILE A 344 3.47 -19.45 2.77
C ILE A 344 2.66 -18.76 1.69
N ALA A 345 3.29 -17.88 0.91
CA ALA A 345 2.69 -17.18 -0.22
C ALA A 345 3.78 -16.88 -1.25
N THR A 346 3.41 -16.79 -2.52
CA THR A 346 4.31 -16.30 -3.58
C THR A 346 4.67 -14.83 -3.35
N LYS A 347 5.74 -14.35 -3.99
CA LYS A 347 6.14 -12.94 -3.93
C LYS A 347 4.98 -12.01 -4.33
N SER A 348 4.30 -12.31 -5.43
CA SER A 348 3.17 -11.51 -5.91
C SER A 348 2.02 -11.44 -4.90
N GLU A 349 1.71 -12.55 -4.22
CA GLU A 349 0.66 -12.58 -3.19
C GLU A 349 1.04 -11.76 -1.95
N ARG A 350 2.32 -11.83 -1.53
CA ARG A 350 2.82 -11.00 -0.42
C ARG A 350 2.80 -9.52 -0.78
N ASP A 351 3.26 -9.17 -1.97
CA ASP A 351 3.30 -7.78 -2.43
C ASP A 351 1.88 -7.21 -2.54
N ALA A 352 0.91 -8.02 -3.01
CA ALA A 352 -0.51 -7.66 -3.06
C ALA A 352 -1.11 -7.46 -1.66
N LEU A 353 -0.80 -8.34 -0.70
CA LEU A 353 -1.24 -8.20 0.69
C LEU A 353 -0.73 -6.90 1.31
N VAL A 354 0.57 -6.62 1.18
CA VAL A 354 1.18 -5.40 1.75
C VAL A 354 0.60 -4.16 1.07
N SER A 355 0.43 -4.18 -0.26
CA SER A 355 -0.16 -3.07 -1.01
C SER A 355 -1.60 -2.78 -0.57
N ARG A 356 -2.41 -3.82 -0.32
CA ARG A 356 -3.79 -3.67 0.14
C ARG A 356 -3.87 -3.10 1.56
N ALA A 357 -3.00 -3.56 2.46
CA ALA A 357 -2.90 -3.03 3.81
C ALA A 357 -2.48 -1.55 3.80
N GLN A 358 -1.45 -1.22 3.02
CA GLN A 358 -0.95 0.14 2.86
C GLN A 358 -2.01 1.08 2.30
N PHE A 359 -2.79 0.65 1.31
CA PHE A 359 -3.92 1.42 0.78
C PHE A 359 -4.94 1.79 1.86
N ALA A 360 -5.30 0.84 2.74
CA ALA A 360 -6.23 1.11 3.83
C ALA A 360 -5.64 2.08 4.88
N LEU A 361 -4.36 1.90 5.23
CA LEU A 361 -3.64 2.80 6.13
C LEU A 361 -3.55 4.22 5.59
N GLU A 362 -3.33 4.39 4.28
CA GLU A 362 -3.29 5.71 3.64
C GLU A 362 -4.70 6.35 3.58
N LYS A 363 -5.74 5.56 3.29
CA LYS A 363 -7.09 6.07 3.08
C LYS A 363 -7.82 6.43 4.38
N ILE A 364 -7.64 5.65 5.45
CA ILE A 364 -8.36 5.83 6.72
C ILE A 364 -7.47 5.70 7.97
N GLY A 365 -6.19 5.35 7.84
CA GLY A 365 -5.24 5.30 8.97
C GLY A 365 -5.26 4.01 9.80
N TYR A 366 -6.20 3.10 9.53
CA TYR A 366 -6.35 1.82 10.21
C TYR A 366 -7.11 0.81 9.35
N PHE A 367 -7.12 -0.45 9.77
CA PHE A 367 -7.99 -1.48 9.22
C PHE A 367 -8.16 -2.66 10.19
N GLU A 368 -9.10 -3.56 9.90
CA GLU A 368 -9.26 -4.81 10.64
C GLU A 368 -8.35 -5.91 10.09
N ILE A 369 -7.52 -6.50 10.95
CA ILE A 369 -6.65 -7.63 10.56
C ILE A 369 -7.47 -8.81 10.02
N ASN A 370 -8.67 -9.02 10.57
CA ASN A 370 -9.57 -10.07 10.10
C ASN A 370 -10.05 -9.85 8.66
N GLU A 371 -10.41 -8.64 8.29
CA GLU A 371 -10.85 -8.32 6.92
C GLU A 371 -9.69 -8.45 5.93
N LEU A 372 -8.46 -8.07 6.34
CA LEU A 372 -7.28 -8.34 5.53
C LEU A 372 -7.02 -9.84 5.37
N TYR A 373 -7.19 -10.63 6.44
CA TYR A 373 -7.03 -12.08 6.38
C TYR A 373 -8.04 -12.74 5.44
N GLU A 374 -9.33 -12.46 5.62
CA GLU A 374 -10.39 -13.04 4.78
C GLU A 374 -10.26 -12.64 3.31
N ALA A 375 -9.88 -11.38 3.03
CA ALA A 375 -9.65 -10.91 1.65
C ALA A 375 -8.46 -11.58 0.94
N ASN A 376 -7.59 -12.28 1.67
CA ASN A 376 -6.41 -12.95 1.13
C ASN A 376 -6.31 -14.43 1.52
N ARG A 377 -7.37 -15.01 2.08
CA ARG A 377 -7.36 -16.37 2.65
C ARG A 377 -6.96 -17.45 1.65
N ASP A 378 -7.32 -17.26 0.39
CA ASP A 378 -7.00 -18.19 -0.70
C ASP A 378 -5.58 -18.01 -1.25
N SER A 379 -4.89 -16.94 -0.87
CA SER A 379 -3.53 -16.59 -1.33
C SER A 379 -2.43 -17.15 -0.44
N PHE A 380 -2.77 -17.86 0.64
CA PHE A 380 -1.78 -18.43 1.57
C PHE A 380 -1.92 -19.93 1.73
N ASN A 381 -0.82 -20.56 2.13
CA ASN A 381 -0.82 -21.93 2.60
C ASN A 381 -1.53 -22.03 3.96
N ASN A 382 -2.82 -22.40 3.91
CA ASN A 382 -3.69 -22.59 5.08
C ASN A 382 -3.26 -23.75 6.01
N GLY A 383 -2.27 -24.55 5.62
CA GLY A 383 -1.62 -25.52 6.52
C GLY A 383 -0.54 -24.88 7.41
N ILE A 384 -0.05 -23.70 7.04
CA ILE A 384 0.95 -22.93 7.79
C ILE A 384 0.28 -21.81 8.57
N ILE A 385 -0.50 -20.97 7.89
CA ILE A 385 -1.32 -19.92 8.51
C ILE A 385 -2.67 -20.53 8.87
N ILE A 386 -2.81 -20.97 10.13
CA ILE A 386 -3.98 -21.76 10.55
C ILE A 386 -5.08 -20.84 11.09
N ASP A 387 -4.69 -19.77 11.76
CA ASP A 387 -5.60 -18.85 12.42
C ASP A 387 -5.18 -17.38 12.24
N LEU A 388 -6.01 -16.50 12.81
CA LEU A 388 -5.80 -15.05 12.75
C LEU A 388 -4.52 -14.61 13.47
N ALA A 389 -4.07 -15.34 14.49
CA ALA A 389 -2.86 -14.99 15.23
C ALA A 389 -1.61 -15.31 14.41
N ASP A 390 -1.58 -16.46 13.73
CA ASP A 390 -0.55 -16.80 12.77
C ASP A 390 -0.49 -15.78 11.63
N PHE A 391 -1.65 -15.37 11.11
CA PHE A 391 -1.74 -14.36 10.07
C PHE A 391 -1.21 -13.00 10.55
N GLU A 392 -1.59 -12.55 11.75
CA GLU A 392 -1.11 -11.27 12.30
C GLU A 392 0.41 -11.26 12.47
N ASN A 393 1.00 -12.37 12.93
CA ASN A 393 2.44 -12.53 13.01
C ASN A 393 3.09 -12.49 11.62
N PHE A 394 2.48 -13.15 10.63
CA PHE A 394 3.00 -13.17 9.27
C PHE A 394 2.97 -11.79 8.63
N TYR A 395 1.87 -11.07 8.76
CA TYR A 395 1.78 -9.69 8.30
C TYR A 395 2.81 -8.79 9.01
N SER A 396 2.97 -8.92 10.33
CA SER A 396 3.97 -8.16 11.10
C SER A 396 5.40 -8.46 10.66
N PHE A 397 5.67 -9.70 10.22
CA PHE A 397 6.96 -10.09 9.65
C PHE A 397 7.22 -9.42 8.29
N LEU A 398 6.18 -9.21 7.47
CA LEU A 398 6.31 -8.59 6.15
C LEU A 398 6.43 -7.06 6.20
N ASP A 399 5.59 -6.39 7.00
CA ASP A 399 5.38 -4.94 6.87
C ASP A 399 6.20 -4.08 7.84
N GLY A 400 7.11 -4.69 8.62
CA GLY A 400 8.25 -4.02 9.25
C GLY A 400 7.94 -2.76 10.09
N GLU A 401 7.89 -2.94 11.41
CA GLU A 401 7.97 -1.93 12.49
C GLU A 401 6.97 -0.74 12.53
N ASN A 402 6.44 -0.22 11.42
CA ASN A 402 5.63 1.01 11.42
C ASN A 402 4.15 0.79 11.79
N VAL A 403 3.65 -0.43 11.58
CA VAL A 403 2.28 -0.82 11.90
C VAL A 403 2.23 -1.49 13.28
N ARG A 404 1.19 -1.17 14.04
CA ARG A 404 0.89 -1.77 15.33
C ARG A 404 -0.48 -2.43 15.28
N CYS A 405 -0.52 -3.72 15.58
CA CYS A 405 -1.75 -4.48 15.76
C CYS A 405 -2.17 -4.45 17.23
N VAL A 406 -3.43 -4.11 17.50
CA VAL A 406 -3.97 -4.01 18.86
C VAL A 406 -5.39 -4.55 18.92
N GLY A 407 -5.73 -5.17 20.05
CA GLY A 407 -7.09 -5.60 20.35
C GLY A 407 -7.84 -4.50 21.07
N LYS A 408 -8.99 -4.08 20.55
CA LYS A 408 -9.84 -3.08 21.21
C LYS A 408 -11.31 -3.31 20.86
N HIS A 409 -12.17 -3.29 21.89
CA HIS A 409 -13.62 -3.50 21.77
C HIS A 409 -14.05 -4.78 21.03
N GLY A 410 -13.23 -5.84 21.10
CA GLY A 410 -13.48 -7.11 20.40
C GLY A 410 -12.92 -7.17 18.98
N PHE A 411 -12.34 -6.08 18.47
CA PHE A 411 -11.75 -6.01 17.13
C PHE A 411 -10.21 -6.09 17.20
N ARG A 412 -9.58 -6.68 16.17
CA ARG A 412 -8.13 -6.65 15.95
C ARG A 412 -7.81 -5.59 14.89
N ILE A 413 -7.26 -4.48 15.34
CA ILE A 413 -7.02 -3.29 14.51
C ILE A 413 -5.53 -3.12 14.24
N ALA A 414 -5.17 -2.99 12.96
CA ALA A 414 -3.87 -2.48 12.54
C ALA A 414 -3.94 -0.97 12.33
N ARG A 415 -2.91 -0.26 12.80
CA ARG A 415 -2.79 1.20 12.64
C ARG A 415 -1.33 1.64 12.69
N LEU A 416 -1.07 2.87 12.25
CA LEU A 416 0.21 3.55 12.49
C LEU A 416 0.40 3.85 13.98
N ARG A 417 1.66 3.83 14.45
CA ARG A 417 2.01 3.94 15.89
C ARG A 417 1.66 5.30 16.52
N ASP A 418 1.58 6.36 15.72
CA ASP A 418 1.48 7.76 16.13
C ASP A 418 0.07 8.23 16.49
N LYS A 419 -0.98 7.49 16.12
CA LYS A 419 -2.39 7.89 16.34
C LYS A 419 -3.10 6.98 17.33
N SER A 420 -3.90 7.51 18.24
CA SER A 420 -4.72 6.65 19.13
C SER A 420 -5.91 6.06 18.37
N ILE A 421 -6.46 4.94 18.86
CA ILE A 421 -7.67 4.36 18.23
C ILE A 421 -8.87 5.30 18.37
N ASP A 422 -9.01 5.97 19.51
CA ASP A 422 -10.16 6.85 19.75
C ASP A 422 -10.15 8.05 18.79
N GLU A 423 -8.98 8.63 18.54
CA GLU A 423 -8.81 9.68 17.53
C GLU A 423 -9.16 9.19 16.12
N LEU A 424 -8.72 7.98 15.76
CA LEU A 424 -9.00 7.40 14.44
C LEU A 424 -10.48 7.08 14.26
N PHE A 425 -11.15 6.56 15.29
CA PHE A 425 -12.57 6.25 15.25
C PHE A 425 -13.43 7.52 15.26
N GLY A 426 -13.03 8.57 15.99
CA GLY A 426 -13.65 9.90 15.90
C GLY A 426 -13.57 10.46 14.48
N ALA A 427 -12.36 10.51 13.90
CA ALA A 427 -12.16 10.98 12.53
C ALA A 427 -12.91 10.14 11.49
N ALA A 428 -13.06 8.83 11.72
CA ALA A 428 -13.86 7.95 10.87
C ALA A 428 -15.36 8.28 10.94
N ALA A 429 -15.88 8.57 12.13
CA ALA A 429 -17.28 8.98 12.30
C ALA A 429 -17.56 10.33 11.61
N ASP A 430 -16.63 11.30 11.72
CA ASP A 430 -16.72 12.59 11.04
C ASP A 430 -16.70 12.40 9.51
N LYS A 431 -15.77 11.59 9.00
CA LYS A 431 -15.69 11.26 7.57
C LYS A 431 -16.97 10.58 7.06
N ALA A 432 -17.55 9.68 7.84
CA ALA A 432 -18.83 9.05 7.49
C ALA A 432 -19.97 10.07 7.40
N TYR A 433 -20.02 11.02 8.34
CA TYR A 433 -20.98 12.12 8.31
C TYR A 433 -20.78 12.99 7.06
N GLU A 434 -19.55 13.40 6.77
CA GLU A 434 -19.22 14.20 5.58
C GLU A 434 -19.65 13.52 4.29
N ILE A 435 -19.43 12.21 4.17
CA ILE A 435 -19.83 11.45 2.99
C ILE A 435 -21.36 11.40 2.89
N ALA A 436 -22.05 11.05 3.98
CA ALA A 436 -23.50 10.98 4.00
C ALA A 436 -24.12 12.32 3.61
N HIS A 437 -23.70 13.40 4.27
CA HIS A 437 -24.24 14.75 4.07
C HIS A 437 -23.89 15.31 2.68
N ASN A 438 -22.61 15.33 2.30
CA ASN A 438 -22.17 16.02 1.09
C ASN A 438 -22.38 15.22 -0.20
N LYS A 439 -22.24 13.89 -0.15
CA LYS A 439 -22.28 13.04 -1.35
C LYS A 439 -23.64 12.37 -1.57
N TYR A 440 -24.35 12.02 -0.49
CA TYR A 440 -25.60 11.27 -0.57
C TYR A 440 -26.83 12.05 -0.07
N GLY A 441 -26.70 13.37 0.15
CA GLY A 441 -27.83 14.22 0.55
C GLY A 441 -28.41 13.88 1.93
N GLY A 442 -27.59 13.30 2.80
CA GLY A 442 -27.92 13.00 4.18
C GLY A 442 -28.39 11.57 4.48
N VAL A 443 -28.53 10.69 3.48
CA VAL A 443 -28.88 9.27 3.69
C VAL A 443 -27.91 8.38 2.92
N ILE A 444 -27.22 7.46 3.61
CA ILE A 444 -26.26 6.54 3.00
C ILE A 444 -26.52 5.09 3.42
N THR A 445 -26.40 4.15 2.48
CA THR A 445 -26.48 2.72 2.82
C THR A 445 -25.19 2.25 3.50
N ILE A 446 -25.26 1.16 4.26
CA ILE A 446 -24.04 0.60 4.86
C ILE A 446 -23.03 0.14 3.80
N ASP A 447 -23.49 -0.40 2.67
CA ASP A 447 -22.63 -0.89 1.59
C ASP A 447 -21.89 0.27 0.91
N ASP A 448 -22.60 1.36 0.58
CA ASP A 448 -22.00 2.58 0.05
C ASP A 448 -20.98 3.20 1.00
N LEU A 449 -21.23 3.09 2.31
CA LEU A 449 -20.31 3.59 3.31
C LEU A 449 -19.03 2.74 3.36
N LEU A 450 -19.14 1.41 3.28
CA LEU A 450 -18.00 0.49 3.30
C LEU A 450 -17.01 0.74 2.15
N ASP A 451 -17.46 1.23 0.99
CA ASP A 451 -16.58 1.66 -0.10
C ASP A 451 -15.58 2.76 0.32
N ALA A 452 -15.93 3.57 1.32
CA ALA A 452 -15.06 4.59 1.88
C ALA A 452 -14.12 4.09 2.99
N PHE A 453 -14.41 2.92 3.57
CA PHE A 453 -13.68 2.31 4.69
C PHE A 453 -13.14 0.93 4.30
N PRO A 454 -12.04 0.88 3.52
CA PRO A 454 -11.48 -0.38 3.07
C PRO A 454 -11.04 -1.24 4.25
N LEU A 455 -11.25 -2.56 4.14
CA LEU A 455 -10.86 -3.54 5.17
C LEU A 455 -11.48 -3.25 6.55
N CYS A 456 -12.70 -2.71 6.55
CA CYS A 456 -13.54 -2.62 7.73
C CYS A 456 -14.80 -3.45 7.52
N SER A 457 -15.21 -4.17 8.56
CA SER A 457 -16.45 -4.91 8.61
C SER A 457 -17.62 -3.98 8.90
N THR A 458 -18.82 -4.39 8.48
CA THR A 458 -20.07 -3.75 8.89
C THR A 458 -20.18 -3.61 10.42
N GLN A 459 -19.67 -4.60 11.17
CA GLN A 459 -19.75 -4.59 12.63
C GLN A 459 -18.92 -3.48 13.25
N LEU A 460 -17.69 -3.28 12.75
CA LEU A 460 -16.83 -2.20 13.21
C LEU A 460 -17.41 -0.84 12.85
N ILE A 461 -17.86 -0.65 11.61
CA ILE A 461 -18.47 0.63 11.19
C ILE A 461 -19.70 0.94 12.04
N ASN A 462 -20.59 -0.04 12.25
CA ASN A 462 -21.74 0.14 13.12
C ASN A 462 -21.33 0.52 14.56
N TYR A 463 -20.28 -0.09 15.09
CA TYR A 463 -19.72 0.24 16.40
C TYR A 463 -19.19 1.68 16.43
N ILE A 464 -18.36 2.05 15.46
CA ILE A 464 -17.78 3.39 15.35
C ILE A 464 -18.89 4.45 15.29
N LEU A 465 -19.86 4.28 14.42
CA LEU A 465 -20.94 5.26 14.27
C LEU A 465 -21.81 5.35 15.52
N LYS A 466 -22.15 4.22 16.14
CA LYS A 466 -22.93 4.22 17.39
C LYS A 466 -22.20 4.92 18.54
N THR A 467 -20.88 4.75 18.63
CA THR A 467 -20.09 5.23 19.78
C THR A 467 -19.54 6.64 19.58
N TYR A 468 -19.09 6.97 18.37
CA TYR A 468 -18.35 8.19 18.08
C TYR A 468 -19.13 9.19 17.21
N SER A 469 -20.17 8.77 16.48
CA SER A 469 -20.96 9.72 15.70
C SER A 469 -21.96 10.46 16.58
N GLU A 470 -22.04 11.78 16.36
CA GLU A 470 -23.05 12.61 16.97
C GLU A 470 -24.25 12.88 16.06
N MET A 471 -24.02 12.83 14.75
CA MET A 471 -24.93 13.37 13.73
C MET A 471 -25.55 12.30 12.83
N LEU A 472 -25.13 11.04 12.94
CA LEU A 472 -25.68 9.93 12.17
C LEU A 472 -26.55 9.03 13.03
N ILE A 473 -27.74 8.70 12.53
CA ILE A 473 -28.69 7.79 13.14
C ILE A 473 -28.84 6.57 12.22
N ARG A 474 -28.88 5.38 12.82
CA ARG A 474 -29.15 4.15 12.08
C ARG A 474 -30.66 4.02 11.88
N THR A 475 -31.10 3.90 10.64
CA THR A 475 -32.51 3.77 10.26
C THR A 475 -32.69 2.62 9.25
N GLU A 476 -33.92 2.17 9.08
CA GLU A 476 -34.30 1.15 8.10
C GLU A 476 -35.29 1.78 7.12
N ILE A 477 -34.90 1.86 5.85
CA ILE A 477 -35.71 2.47 4.78
C ILE A 477 -35.93 1.40 3.70
N ASN A 478 -37.19 1.01 3.49
CA ASN A 478 -37.56 -0.05 2.53
C ASN A 478 -36.78 -1.36 2.75
N ASP A 479 -36.70 -1.82 4.00
CA ASP A 479 -35.96 -3.03 4.43
C ASP A 479 -34.43 -2.96 4.18
N VAL A 480 -33.90 -1.76 3.94
CA VAL A 480 -32.46 -1.51 3.77
C VAL A 480 -31.95 -0.70 4.96
N MET A 481 -30.89 -1.21 5.60
CA MET A 481 -30.23 -0.50 6.69
C MET A 481 -29.40 0.67 6.15
N CYS A 482 -29.74 1.87 6.62
CA CYS A 482 -29.10 3.12 6.24
C CYS A 482 -28.62 3.90 7.47
N TYR A 483 -27.74 4.86 7.21
CA TYR A 483 -27.39 5.93 8.13
C TYR A 483 -27.93 7.25 7.60
N GLN A 484 -28.66 7.96 8.44
CA GLN A 484 -29.29 9.23 8.12
C GLN A 484 -28.73 10.32 9.02
N THR A 485 -28.42 11.48 8.45
CA THR A 485 -28.02 12.65 9.22
C THR A 485 -29.22 13.25 9.94
N ILE A 486 -29.04 13.84 11.12
CA ILE A 486 -30.14 14.40 11.92
C ILE A 486 -30.93 15.47 11.14
N ASP A 487 -30.25 16.27 10.32
CA ASP A 487 -30.85 17.29 9.46
C ASP A 487 -31.60 16.70 8.25
N ALA A 488 -31.32 15.45 7.87
CA ALA A 488 -32.00 14.75 6.78
C ALA A 488 -33.23 13.95 7.22
N LEU A 489 -33.61 13.98 8.51
CA LEU A 489 -34.80 13.30 9.05
C LEU A 489 -36.13 13.79 8.46
N GLY A 490 -36.12 14.86 7.64
CA GLY A 490 -37.31 15.36 6.96
C GLY A 490 -38.21 16.22 7.85
N LEU A 491 -37.69 16.74 8.97
CA LEU A 491 -38.39 17.74 9.76
C LEU A 491 -38.53 19.04 8.95
N THR A 492 -39.74 19.61 8.95
CA THR A 492 -40.02 20.85 8.23
C THR A 492 -39.34 22.04 8.92
N GLU A 493 -39.12 23.14 8.19
CA GLU A 493 -38.60 24.38 8.80
C GLU A 493 -39.50 24.91 9.93
N GLU A 494 -40.80 24.59 9.87
CA GLU A 494 -41.79 24.93 10.89
C GLU A 494 -41.53 24.22 12.23
N PHE A 495 -40.81 23.07 12.24
CA PHE A 495 -40.55 22.34 13.47
C PHE A 495 -39.82 23.19 14.52
N SER A 496 -38.88 24.05 14.09
CA SER A 496 -38.16 24.96 14.98
C SER A 496 -39.12 25.93 15.69
N GLN A 497 -40.09 26.47 14.95
CA GLN A 497 -41.12 27.34 15.49
C GLN A 497 -42.08 26.57 16.41
N GLN A 498 -42.52 25.38 16.00
CA GLN A 498 -43.42 24.55 16.81
C GLN A 498 -42.77 24.11 18.13
N LEU A 499 -41.47 23.84 18.13
CA LEU A 499 -40.67 23.53 19.30
C LEU A 499 -40.57 24.74 20.25
N ALA A 500 -40.29 25.93 19.72
CA ALA A 500 -40.25 27.16 20.51
C ALA A 500 -41.59 27.46 21.20
N GLU A 501 -42.70 27.43 20.44
CA GLU A 501 -44.04 27.61 20.99
C GLU A 501 -44.39 26.55 22.05
N THR A 502 -43.96 25.31 21.84
CA THR A 502 -44.16 24.23 22.81
C THR A 502 -43.44 24.55 24.13
N LEU A 503 -42.19 24.98 24.06
CA LEU A 503 -41.39 25.31 25.24
C LEU A 503 -41.92 26.54 25.98
N ASP A 504 -42.40 27.57 25.26
CA ASP A 504 -43.03 28.75 25.86
C ASP A 504 -44.33 28.40 26.59
N ASN A 505 -45.17 27.56 25.97
CA ASN A 505 -46.40 27.07 26.60
C ASN A 505 -46.10 26.23 27.84
N MET A 506 -45.08 25.37 27.79
CA MET A 506 -44.64 24.60 28.96
C MET A 506 -44.15 25.50 30.09
N GLY A 507 -43.37 26.53 29.77
CA GLY A 507 -42.91 27.53 30.75
C GLY A 507 -44.07 28.29 31.40
N THR A 508 -45.06 28.70 30.61
CA THR A 508 -46.28 29.37 31.10
C THR A 508 -47.10 28.49 32.04
N LEU A 509 -47.09 27.17 31.82
CA LEU A 509 -47.78 26.18 32.64
C LEU A 509 -46.93 25.62 33.79
N GLU A 510 -45.70 26.13 33.97
CA GLU A 510 -44.72 25.63 34.95
C GLU A 510 -44.41 24.13 34.81
N ILE A 511 -44.51 23.59 33.59
CA ILE A 511 -44.22 22.18 33.28
C ILE A 511 -42.74 22.04 32.91
N PRO A 512 -41.98 21.12 33.55
CA PRO A 512 -40.59 20.90 33.22
C PRO A 512 -40.43 20.28 31.83
N ALA A 513 -39.48 20.80 31.04
CA ALA A 513 -39.11 20.28 29.73
C ALA A 513 -38.18 19.06 29.84
N SER A 514 -38.66 17.97 30.43
CA SER A 514 -37.96 16.67 30.42
C SER A 514 -38.12 15.95 29.08
N ASP A 515 -37.25 14.99 28.79
CA ASP A 515 -37.30 14.20 27.55
C ASP A 515 -38.69 13.62 27.26
N SER A 516 -39.25 12.91 28.25
CA SER A 516 -40.54 12.23 28.15
C SER A 516 -41.72 13.19 27.96
N ILE A 517 -41.70 14.35 28.63
CA ILE A 517 -42.79 15.32 28.56
C ILE A 517 -42.72 16.06 27.22
N LEU A 518 -41.52 16.49 26.82
CA LEU A 518 -41.32 17.19 25.56
C LEU A 518 -41.68 16.28 24.38
N HIS A 519 -41.26 15.01 24.41
CA HIS A 519 -41.66 14.00 23.43
C HIS A 519 -43.19 13.84 23.35
N ALA A 520 -43.87 13.69 24.50
CA ALA A 520 -45.31 13.49 24.53
C ALA A 520 -46.08 14.69 23.96
N ILE A 521 -45.64 15.91 24.27
CA ILE A 521 -46.28 17.13 23.76
C ILE A 521 -46.00 17.31 22.27
N LEU A 522 -44.77 17.10 21.80
CA LEU A 522 -44.44 17.16 20.37
C LEU A 522 -45.20 16.11 19.57
N SER A 523 -45.28 14.88 20.08
CA SER A 523 -46.06 13.80 19.49
C SER A 523 -47.54 14.17 19.35
N THR A 524 -48.11 14.80 20.40
CA THR A 524 -49.50 15.27 20.39
C THR A 524 -49.71 16.42 19.38
N LYS A 525 -48.80 17.40 19.36
CA LYS A 525 -48.88 18.57 18.48
C LYS A 525 -48.74 18.19 17.01
N MET A 526 -47.90 17.20 16.71
CA MET A 526 -47.65 16.73 15.34
C MET A 526 -48.56 15.57 14.91
N ASN A 527 -49.42 15.08 15.82
CA ASN A 527 -50.32 13.93 15.59
C ASN A 527 -49.59 12.66 15.09
N VAL A 528 -48.39 12.42 15.60
CA VAL A 528 -47.56 11.24 15.28
C VAL A 528 -46.85 10.78 16.55
N ASN A 529 -46.42 9.52 16.61
CA ASN A 529 -45.43 9.14 17.64
C ASN A 529 -44.07 9.64 17.15
N PHE A 530 -43.58 10.73 17.75
CA PHE A 530 -42.41 11.46 17.23
C PHE A 530 -41.16 10.58 17.11
N GLU A 531 -40.86 9.80 18.15
CA GLU A 531 -39.71 8.87 18.12
C GLU A 531 -39.86 7.80 17.03
N LYS A 532 -41.05 7.23 16.90
CA LYS A 532 -41.28 6.15 15.93
C LYS A 532 -41.29 6.67 14.49
N GLU A 533 -41.91 7.83 14.27
CA GLU A 533 -42.04 8.46 12.94
C GLU A 533 -40.66 8.85 12.39
N TYR A 534 -39.82 9.45 13.23
CA TYR A 534 -38.49 9.94 12.82
C TYR A 534 -37.35 8.97 13.17
N GLY A 535 -37.66 7.71 13.52
CA GLY A 535 -36.66 6.67 13.78
C GLY A 535 -35.64 7.03 14.87
N ILE A 536 -36.07 7.71 15.93
CA ILE A 536 -35.21 8.17 17.02
C ILE A 536 -35.01 7.00 18.01
N PRO A 537 -33.78 6.46 18.15
CA PRO A 537 -33.55 5.20 18.85
C PRO A 537 -33.40 5.35 20.37
N ASP A 538 -33.02 6.54 20.86
CA ASP A 538 -32.78 6.79 22.28
C ASP A 538 -32.87 8.30 22.64
N ASP A 539 -32.97 8.57 23.94
CA ASP A 539 -33.03 9.93 24.50
C ASP A 539 -31.82 10.78 24.10
N LYS A 540 -30.64 10.18 23.87
CA LYS A 540 -29.44 10.94 23.50
C LYS A 540 -29.60 11.54 22.11
N VAL A 541 -30.12 10.76 21.16
CA VAL A 541 -30.44 11.24 19.81
C VAL A 541 -31.59 12.26 19.87
N PHE A 542 -32.64 11.99 20.65
CA PHE A 542 -33.74 12.95 20.84
C PHE A 542 -33.23 14.30 21.32
N ARG A 543 -32.43 14.33 22.39
CA ARG A 543 -31.85 15.55 22.94
C ARG A 543 -31.02 16.32 21.92
N ARG A 544 -30.16 15.63 21.16
CA ARG A 544 -29.34 16.23 20.09
C ARG A 544 -30.20 16.87 19.01
N LEU A 545 -31.25 16.18 18.59
CA LEU A 545 -32.22 16.71 17.62
C LEU A 545 -32.89 17.98 18.15
N ILE A 546 -33.39 17.97 19.38
CA ILE A 546 -34.00 19.15 20.00
C ILE A 546 -33.01 20.33 20.05
N SER A 547 -31.76 20.08 20.46
CA SER A 547 -30.72 21.11 20.49
C SER A 547 -30.37 21.66 19.10
N LEU A 548 -30.36 20.81 18.07
CA LEU A 548 -30.04 21.22 16.70
C LEU A 548 -31.15 22.10 16.09
N TYR A 549 -32.41 21.77 16.38
CA TYR A 549 -33.57 22.45 15.78
C TYR A 549 -34.09 23.63 16.61
N TYR A 550 -33.74 23.75 17.89
CA TYR A 550 -34.11 24.93 18.68
C TYR A 550 -33.28 26.15 18.28
N LYS A 551 -33.91 27.14 17.65
CA LYS A 551 -33.27 28.38 17.18
C LYS A 551 -33.83 29.66 17.82
N ALA A 552 -34.71 29.52 18.81
CA ALA A 552 -35.36 30.66 19.47
C ALA A 552 -34.54 31.20 20.65
N SER A 553 -34.98 32.33 21.19
CA SER A 553 -34.44 32.93 22.42
C SER A 553 -35.44 32.75 23.57
N PRO A 554 -34.98 32.57 24.81
CA PRO A 554 -33.57 32.50 25.25
C PRO A 554 -32.89 31.17 24.88
N PRO A 555 -31.55 31.13 24.75
CA PRO A 555 -30.83 29.89 24.46
C PRO A 555 -31.08 28.84 25.54
N ARG A 556 -31.18 27.58 25.13
CA ARG A 556 -31.48 26.44 26.02
C ARG A 556 -30.48 25.31 25.82
N GLU A 557 -30.19 24.60 26.90
CA GLU A 557 -29.31 23.42 26.91
C GLU A 557 -29.86 22.30 27.80
N TRP A 558 -29.41 21.08 27.56
CA TRP A 558 -29.79 19.92 28.36
C TRP A 558 -28.98 19.85 29.66
N LYS A 559 -29.65 19.96 30.81
CA LYS A 559 -29.09 19.78 32.15
C LYS A 559 -29.88 18.72 32.91
N ALA A 560 -29.21 17.63 33.31
CA ALA A 560 -29.81 16.53 34.07
C ALA A 560 -31.13 15.97 33.46
N GLY A 561 -31.24 15.94 32.13
CA GLY A 561 -32.43 15.48 31.40
C GLY A 561 -33.55 16.51 31.27
N LEU A 562 -33.27 17.78 31.57
CA LEU A 562 -34.18 18.90 31.37
C LEU A 562 -33.61 19.87 30.33
N PHE A 563 -34.45 20.35 29.42
CA PHE A 563 -34.09 21.37 28.44
C PHE A 563 -34.34 22.78 29.00
N THR A 564 -33.32 23.29 29.68
CA THR A 564 -33.40 24.51 30.51
C THR A 564 -32.75 25.70 29.83
N GLU A 565 -33.21 26.90 30.18
CA GLU A 565 -32.58 28.15 29.73
C GLU A 565 -31.15 28.26 30.25
N VAL A 566 -30.25 28.71 29.38
CA VAL A 566 -28.88 29.06 29.75
C VAL A 566 -28.95 30.39 30.48
N THR A 567 -28.93 30.35 31.79
CA THR A 567 -28.72 31.53 32.63
C THR A 567 -27.22 31.85 32.63
N ASP A 568 -26.87 33.05 32.16
CA ASP A 568 -25.51 33.60 32.26
C ASP A 568 -24.97 33.62 33.70
#